data_AF-A0A1U9MFT6-F1
#
_entry.id   AF-A0A1U9MFT6-F1
#
_cell.length_a   1.000
_cell.length_b   1.000
_cell.length_c   1.000
_cell.angle_alpha   90.00
_cell.angle_beta   90.00
_cell.angle_gamma   90.00
#
_symmetry.space_group_name_H-M   'P 1'
#
loop_
_entity.id
_entity.type
_entity.pdbx_description
1 polymer ?
#
loop_
_entity_poly.entity_id
_entity_poly.type
_entity_poly.pdbx_seq_one_letter_code
_entity_poly.pdbx_strand_id
1 'polypeptide(L)' 'MTLFRRPILDYWSENDEALGDIVTHVLIQEIGRNFGLSDDTLDEIEEAVE' A
#
# COMPACT_ATOMS: atom_id res chain seq x y z
N MET A 1 -9.36 6.74 7.60
CA MET A 1 -8.13 6.35 6.89
C MET A 1 -7.31 7.60 6.60
N THR A 2 -6.05 7.62 7.02
CA THR A 2 -5.14 8.79 6.91
C THR A 2 -3.80 8.30 6.37
N LEU A 3 -3.30 8.92 5.30
CA LEU A 3 -1.95 8.66 4.80
C LEU A 3 -0.96 9.71 5.32
N PHE A 4 0.16 9.24 5.84
CA PHE A 4 1.23 10.11 6.30
C PHE A 4 2.22 10.35 5.16
N ARG A 5 2.09 11.52 4.53
CA ARG A 5 2.94 11.92 3.39
C ARG A 5 4.44 11.80 3.71
N ARG A 6 4.87 12.23 4.90
CA ARG A 6 6.30 12.32 5.20
C ARG A 6 6.98 10.92 5.27
N PRO A 7 6.47 9.95 6.04
CA PRO A 7 6.95 8.57 5.99
C PRO A 7 6.95 7.94 4.59
N ILE A 8 5.89 8.16 3.80
CA ILE A 8 5.81 7.63 2.43
C ILE A 8 6.92 8.22 1.54
N LEU A 9 7.16 9.53 1.63
CA LEU A 9 8.22 10.19 0.86
C LEU A 9 9.62 9.85 1.37
N ASP A 10 9.79 9.66 2.68
CA ASP A 10 11.07 9.26 3.26
C ASP A 10 11.42 7.84 2.76
N TYR A 11 10.48 6.88 2.82
CA TYR A 11 10.65 5.54 2.23
C TYR A 11 10.93 5.60 0.73
N TRP A 12 10.13 6.34 -0.04
CA TRP A 12 10.33 6.48 -1.48
C TRP A 12 11.71 7.06 -1.83
N SER A 13 12.21 8.02 -1.05
CA SER A 13 13.52 8.63 -1.30
C SER A 13 14.71 7.68 -1.09
N GLU A 14 14.49 6.58 -0.37
CA GLU A 14 15.51 5.58 -0.03
C GLU A 14 15.44 4.32 -0.91
N ASN A 15 14.41 4.18 -1.75
CA ASN A 15 14.14 2.99 -2.56
C ASN A 15 13.98 3.33 -4.05
N ASP A 16 14.25 2.36 -4.93
CA ASP A 16 14.14 2.52 -6.40
C ASP A 16 12.78 1.99 -6.91
N GLU A 17 11.71 2.39 -6.23
CA GLU A 17 10.32 2.00 -6.52
C GLU A 17 9.52 3.23 -6.97
N ALA A 18 8.53 3.06 -7.85
CA ALA A 18 7.68 4.19 -8.23
C ALA A 18 6.80 4.61 -7.05
N LEU A 19 6.67 5.92 -6.81
CA LEU A 19 5.81 6.44 -5.75
C LEU A 19 4.35 5.95 -5.88
N GLY A 20 3.90 5.70 -7.11
CA GLY A 20 2.57 5.15 -7.38
C GLY A 20 2.38 3.75 -6.80
N ASP A 21 3.41 2.91 -6.85
CA ASP A 21 3.35 1.52 -6.39
C ASP A 21 3.29 1.49 -4.86
N ILE A 22 4.14 2.29 -4.20
CA ILE A 22 4.12 2.49 -2.74
C ILE A 22 2.75 2.98 -2.26
N VAL A 23 2.17 3.96 -2.94
CA VAL A 23 0.83 4.47 -2.58
C VAL A 23 -0.24 3.41 -2.81
N THR A 24 -0.17 2.66 -3.91
CA THR A 24 -1.13 1.60 -4.23
C THR A 24 -1.11 0.51 -3.17
N HIS A 25 0.08 0.01 -2.80
CA HIS A 25 0.26 -0.99 -1.74
C HIS A 25 -0.34 -0.53 -0.41
N VAL A 26 0.02 0.68 0.06
CA VAL A 26 -0.50 1.21 1.33
C VAL A 26 -2.02 1.42 1.27
N LEU A 27 -2.56 1.85 0.13
CA LEU A 27 -4.01 2.02 -0.04
C LEU A 27 -4.76 0.68 0.02
N ILE A 28 -4.25 -0.37 -0.65
CA ILE A 28 -4.86 -1.70 -0.65
C ILE A 28 -4.93 -2.24 0.78
N GLN A 29 -3.82 -2.19 1.53
CA GLN A 29 -3.78 -2.66 2.92
C GLN A 29 -4.75 -1.89 3.84
N GLU A 30 -4.72 -0.56 3.76
CA GLU A 30 -5.55 0.27 4.63
C GLU A 30 -7.04 0.12 4.31
N ILE A 31 -7.41 0.07 3.03
CA ILE A 31 -8.80 -0.16 2.62
C ILE A 31 -9.22 -1.58 3.03
N GLY A 32 -8.45 -2.61 2.71
CA GLY A 32 -8.81 -3.98 3.02
C GLY A 32 -8.97 -4.24 4.51
N ARG A 33 -8.08 -3.69 5.36
CA ARG A 33 -8.23 -3.77 6.81
C ARG A 33 -9.48 -3.03 7.31
N ASN A 34 -9.84 -1.89 6.73
CA ASN A 34 -11.10 -1.20 7.05
C ASN A 34 -12.34 -2.02 6.67
N PHE A 35 -12.26 -2.89 5.67
CA PHE A 35 -13.33 -3.80 5.25
C PHE A 35 -13.26 -5.19 5.91
N GLY A 36 -12.25 -5.46 6.75
CA GLY A 36 -12.09 -6.74 7.44
C GLY A 36 -11.61 -7.88 6.54
N LEU A 37 -10.90 -7.56 5.46
CA LEU A 37 -10.21 -8.55 4.63
C LEU A 37 -9.05 -9.18 5.41
N SER A 38 -8.79 -10.46 5.16
CA SER A 38 -7.59 -11.12 5.69
C SER A 38 -6.36 -10.69 4.93
N ASP A 39 -5.19 -10.83 5.55
CA ASP A 39 -3.90 -10.58 4.89
C ASP A 39 -3.77 -11.45 3.63
N ASP A 40 -4.16 -12.73 3.67
CA ASP A 40 -4.18 -13.61 2.48
C ASP A 40 -5.02 -13.04 1.32
N THR A 41 -6.17 -12.41 1.62
CA THR A 41 -7.02 -11.78 0.58
C THR A 41 -6.38 -10.49 0.06
N LEU A 42 -5.64 -9.78 0.91
CA LEU A 42 -4.92 -8.58 0.51
C LEU A 42 -3.79 -8.92 -0.44
N ASP A 43 -3.03 -9.99 -0.14
CA ASP A 43 -1.96 -10.48 -1.01
C ASP A 43 -2.51 -10.87 -2.40
N GLU A 44 -3.65 -11.58 -2.46
CA GLU A 44 -4.33 -11.90 -3.72
C GLU A 44 -4.75 -10.65 -4.52
N ILE A 45 -5.20 -9.59 -3.84
CA ILE A 45 -5.59 -8.32 -4.47
C ILE A 45 -4.36 -7.56 -4.95
N GLU A 46 -3.26 -7.56 -4.19
CA GLU A 46 -2.00 -6.94 -4.58
C GLU A 46 -1.41 -7.63 -5.81
N GLU A 47 -1.33 -8.96 -5.83
CA GLU A 47 -0.87 -9.75 -7.00
C GLU A 47 -1.73 -9.52 -8.24
N ALA A 48 -3.02 -9.21 -8.09
CA ALA A 48 -3.91 -8.96 -9.22
C ALA A 48 -3.72 -7.57 -9.86
N VAL A 49 -3.02 -6.65 -9.20
CA VAL A 49 -2.79 -5.27 -9.66
C VAL A 49 -1.38 -5.06 -10.22
N GLU A 50 -0.46 -6.00 -9.94
CA GLU A 50 0.92 -6.07 -10.44
C GLU A 50 1.02 -6.58 -11.90
#